data_AF-A0A8H6TPM1-F1
#
_entry.id   AF-A0A8H6TPM1-F1
#
_cell.length_a   1.000
_cell.length_b   1.000
_cell.length_c   1.000
_cell.angle_alpha   90.00
_cell.angle_beta   90.00
_cell.angle_gamma   90.00
#
_symmetry.space_group_name_H-M   'P 1'
#
loop_
_entity.id
_entity.type
_entity.pdbx_description
1 polymer ?
#
loop_
_entity_poly.entity_id
_entity_poly.type
_entity_poly.pdbx_seq_one_letter_code
_entity_poly.pdbx_strand_id
1 'polypeptide(L)'
;MIIPPAKSEEISAQAEAPPAYEPSSSSSRVPPVEKPLPSPGAASPTSLVPSSSVIRSRVVQKTAWAQFGDDMGLFMADMGMGSAKTAKFREVQKTVTGLIHDLVRNQTIDSNAACAGILDSCSEACAQNGINMPTLLQQPYIEGHTPLYWAIVKRPADPSETDNGGTELPPLVLALLAYSAPLKQETVTDIRLACLHTCDQWLFQCLRNHPDYPALPHKDQLLLGVLVPPDTVRLDVPMRHDAPFTVTFAFADFQKRLRVTHEVRLDFISHSRIWELAFADYTSGSWGISAGQWAARLTLSDKSPQARIAGALITIEPQTDTEDNKPLVLEMSGQLYVGNQLNAALPDTFLYQHNPFLAADGTLRGKLTIQLKV
;
A
#
# COMPACT_ATOMS: atom_id res chain seq x y z
N MET A 1 -40.61 -1.71 -53.29
CA MET A 1 -39.75 -2.91 -53.32
C MET A 1 -39.62 -3.36 -51.87
N ILE A 2 -40.40 -4.38 -51.51
CA ILE A 2 -40.66 -4.82 -50.13
C ILE A 2 -39.82 -6.08 -49.91
N ILE A 3 -38.94 -6.07 -48.91
CA ILE A 3 -38.11 -7.21 -48.52
C ILE A 3 -38.72 -7.82 -47.25
N PRO A 4 -39.10 -9.10 -47.24
CA PRO A 4 -39.64 -9.76 -46.05
C PRO A 4 -38.52 -10.26 -45.12
N PRO A 5 -38.80 -10.43 -43.81
CA PRO A 5 -37.82 -10.94 -42.85
C PRO A 5 -37.75 -12.47 -42.85
N ALA A 6 -36.52 -12.99 -42.79
CA ALA A 6 -36.22 -14.42 -42.61
C ALA A 6 -36.37 -14.83 -41.14
N LYS A 7 -37.05 -15.95 -40.93
CA LYS A 7 -37.16 -16.67 -39.66
C LYS A 7 -35.84 -17.34 -39.31
N SER A 8 -35.38 -17.20 -38.07
CA SER A 8 -34.30 -18.02 -37.50
C SER A 8 -34.87 -18.94 -36.44
N GLU A 9 -34.46 -20.20 -36.56
CA GLU A 9 -34.94 -21.39 -35.87
C GLU A 9 -34.49 -21.46 -34.41
N GLU A 10 -35.37 -22.04 -33.60
CA GLU A 10 -35.26 -22.29 -32.18
C GLU A 10 -34.56 -23.65 -31.99
N ILE A 11 -33.28 -23.64 -31.57
CA ILE A 11 -32.54 -24.86 -31.22
C ILE A 11 -32.54 -25.01 -29.71
N SER A 12 -33.35 -25.95 -29.26
CA SER A 12 -33.44 -26.49 -27.91
C SER A 12 -32.13 -27.20 -27.53
N ALA A 13 -31.39 -26.65 -26.57
CA ALA A 13 -30.26 -27.33 -25.92
C ALA A 13 -30.71 -27.85 -24.55
N GLN A 14 -30.99 -29.16 -24.50
CA GLN A 14 -31.21 -29.92 -23.28
C GLN A 14 -29.85 -30.14 -22.60
N ALA A 15 -29.58 -29.43 -21.51
CA ALA A 15 -28.35 -29.60 -20.72
C ALA A 15 -28.55 -30.71 -19.69
N GLU A 16 -27.80 -31.78 -19.88
CA GLU A 16 -27.66 -32.97 -19.04
C GLU A 16 -26.86 -32.60 -17.78
N ALA A 17 -27.48 -32.75 -16.60
CA ALA A 17 -26.86 -32.46 -15.31
C ALA A 17 -26.00 -33.66 -14.84
N PRO A 18 -24.79 -33.44 -14.30
CA PRO A 18 -24.00 -34.52 -13.70
C PRO A 18 -24.51 -34.90 -12.29
N PRO A 19 -24.34 -36.17 -11.88
CA PRO A 19 -24.91 -36.73 -10.66
C PRO A 19 -24.24 -36.22 -9.37
N ALA A 20 -25.06 -36.13 -8.31
CA ALA A 20 -24.68 -35.74 -6.95
C ALA A 20 -23.93 -36.87 -6.22
N TYR A 21 -22.85 -36.52 -5.52
CA TYR A 21 -22.16 -37.41 -4.58
C TYR A 21 -22.62 -37.15 -3.14
N GLU A 22 -22.90 -38.25 -2.42
CA GLU A 22 -23.35 -38.29 -1.04
C GLU A 22 -22.23 -37.98 -0.01
N PRO A 23 -22.56 -37.34 1.13
CA PRO A 23 -21.61 -37.14 2.23
C PRO A 23 -21.60 -38.34 3.20
N SER A 24 -20.41 -38.93 3.40
CA SER A 24 -20.18 -39.97 4.40
C SER A 24 -20.16 -39.43 5.83
N SER A 25 -21.03 -39.99 6.66
CA SER A 25 -21.22 -39.75 8.08
C SER A 25 -20.20 -40.47 8.99
N SER A 26 -19.77 -39.75 10.03
CA SER A 26 -19.54 -40.18 11.43
C SER A 26 -18.66 -41.39 11.75
N SER A 27 -17.69 -41.19 12.67
CA SER A 27 -17.63 -42.01 13.89
C SER A 27 -16.85 -41.32 15.01
N SER A 28 -17.56 -41.08 16.11
CA SER A 28 -17.05 -40.72 17.43
C SER A 28 -16.51 -41.96 18.16
N ARG A 29 -15.46 -41.81 18.99
CA ARG A 29 -15.15 -42.76 20.08
C ARG A 29 -14.44 -42.06 21.24
N VAL A 30 -15.17 -41.95 22.35
CA VAL A 30 -14.68 -41.73 23.72
C VAL A 30 -14.31 -43.09 24.32
N PRO A 31 -13.39 -43.14 25.31
CA PRO A 31 -13.79 -43.78 26.57
C PRO A 31 -13.39 -42.99 27.85
N PRO A 32 -14.07 -43.27 28.98
CA PRO A 32 -13.98 -42.56 30.26
C PRO A 32 -13.08 -43.29 31.28
N VAL A 33 -12.63 -42.62 32.35
CA VAL A 33 -12.37 -43.23 33.68
C VAL A 33 -12.44 -42.16 34.78
N GLU A 34 -12.91 -42.58 35.95
CA GLU A 34 -13.49 -41.84 37.07
C GLU A 34 -12.51 -41.29 38.14
N LYS A 35 -13.00 -40.25 38.85
CA LYS A 35 -12.86 -39.80 40.28
C LYS A 35 -11.90 -40.54 41.25
N PRO A 36 -11.42 -39.94 42.38
CA PRO A 36 -12.13 -38.96 43.25
C PRO A 36 -11.30 -37.84 43.94
N LEU A 37 -12.05 -36.90 44.56
CA LEU A 37 -11.63 -35.81 45.48
C LEU A 37 -10.87 -36.31 46.74
N PRO A 38 -10.01 -35.47 47.35
CA PRO A 38 -10.42 -34.71 48.53
C PRO A 38 -9.86 -33.26 48.62
N SER A 39 -10.60 -32.39 49.31
CA SER A 39 -10.13 -31.11 49.89
C SER A 39 -10.00 -31.28 51.42
N PRO A 40 -9.56 -30.31 52.25
CA PRO A 40 -8.98 -28.99 51.98
C PRO A 40 -7.66 -28.71 52.75
N GLY A 41 -6.85 -27.75 52.29
CA GLY A 41 -5.64 -27.32 52.99
C GLY A 41 -5.16 -25.95 52.51
N ALA A 42 -4.83 -25.08 53.45
CA ALA A 42 -4.73 -23.63 53.30
C ALA A 42 -3.50 -23.10 52.53
N ALA A 43 -3.65 -21.84 52.12
CA ALA A 43 -2.63 -20.80 51.98
C ALA A 43 -1.73 -20.79 50.72
N SER A 44 -1.96 -19.73 49.92
CA SER A 44 -1.01 -18.89 49.17
C SER A 44 -0.07 -19.53 48.13
N PRO A 45 -0.26 -19.24 46.83
CA PRO A 45 0.77 -19.48 45.82
C PRO A 45 1.51 -18.19 45.44
N THR A 46 2.79 -18.14 45.80
CA THR A 46 3.83 -17.47 45.04
C THR A 46 4.09 -18.32 43.80
N SER A 47 3.63 -17.90 42.61
CA SER A 47 3.84 -18.69 41.38
C SER A 47 5.17 -18.38 40.71
N LEU A 48 5.99 -19.41 40.61
CA LEU A 48 7.03 -19.56 39.61
C LEU A 48 6.40 -19.91 38.24
N VAL A 49 6.72 -19.06 37.25
CA VAL A 49 7.05 -19.30 35.82
C VAL A 49 6.27 -20.34 34.98
N PRO A 50 5.91 -19.98 33.74
CA PRO A 50 6.22 -20.86 32.61
C PRO A 50 6.99 -20.15 31.50
N SER A 51 8.12 -20.77 31.12
CA SER A 51 8.90 -20.46 29.92
C SER A 51 8.02 -20.60 28.68
N SER A 52 7.76 -19.49 28.00
CA SER A 52 7.40 -19.50 26.59
C SER A 52 8.66 -19.28 25.76
N SER A 53 8.88 -20.18 24.81
CA SER A 53 9.91 -20.12 23.79
C SER A 53 9.69 -18.90 22.89
N VAL A 54 10.33 -17.78 23.22
CA VAL A 54 10.42 -16.60 22.35
C VAL A 54 11.48 -16.86 21.30
N ILE A 55 11.04 -16.87 20.04
CA ILE A 55 11.87 -16.81 18.85
C ILE A 55 12.79 -15.60 19.00
N ARG A 56 14.11 -15.85 19.09
CA ARG A 56 15.15 -14.83 19.18
C ARG A 56 15.12 -13.97 17.92
N SER A 57 14.54 -12.78 17.99
CA SER A 57 14.86 -11.68 17.10
C SER A 57 16.33 -11.31 17.32
N ARG A 58 17.20 -11.60 16.34
CA ARG A 58 18.58 -11.11 16.34
C ARG A 58 18.53 -9.59 16.18
N VAL A 59 18.82 -8.89 17.27
CA VAL A 59 19.19 -7.48 17.26
C VAL A 59 20.47 -7.35 16.44
N VAL A 60 20.36 -6.87 15.21
CA VAL A 60 21.51 -6.41 14.43
C VAL A 60 22.01 -5.14 15.10
N GLN A 61 23.13 -5.24 15.79
CA GLN A 61 23.82 -4.08 16.36
C GLN A 61 24.27 -3.16 15.21
N LYS A 62 23.69 -1.96 15.16
CA LYS A 62 24.19 -0.84 14.37
C LYS A 62 25.53 -0.40 14.95
N THR A 63 26.63 -0.81 14.34
CA THR A 63 27.88 -0.05 14.44
C THR A 63 27.80 1.10 13.45
N ALA A 64 27.55 2.30 13.98
CA ALA A 64 28.06 3.52 13.38
C ALA A 64 29.57 3.34 13.17
N TRP A 65 30.13 3.92 12.10
CA TRP A 65 31.35 4.74 12.04
C TRP A 65 31.66 5.08 10.57
N ALA A 66 32.24 6.29 10.39
CA ALA A 66 32.88 6.85 9.21
C ALA A 66 32.00 7.42 8.07
N GLN A 67 31.47 8.63 8.31
CA GLN A 67 31.49 9.68 7.29
C GLN A 67 32.93 10.21 7.15
N PHE A 68 33.24 10.73 5.95
CA PHE A 68 34.52 11.29 5.48
C PHE A 68 35.55 10.29 4.93
N GLY A 69 35.41 9.91 3.65
CA GLY A 69 36.45 9.17 2.92
C GLY A 69 36.20 8.80 1.45
N ASP A 70 35.02 9.05 0.87
CA ASP A 70 34.64 8.50 -0.44
C ASP A 70 35.21 9.23 -1.68
N ASP A 71 35.89 10.37 -1.53
CA ASP A 71 36.27 11.22 -2.68
C ASP A 71 37.67 10.93 -3.25
N MET A 72 38.46 10.04 -2.62
CA MET A 72 39.79 9.63 -3.11
C MET A 72 39.79 8.26 -3.84
N GLY A 73 38.71 7.48 -3.72
CA GLY A 73 38.59 6.16 -4.34
C GLY A 73 38.30 6.22 -5.84
N LEU A 74 37.57 7.25 -6.29
CA LEU A 74 37.25 7.46 -7.70
C LEU A 74 38.45 7.98 -8.51
N PHE A 75 39.36 8.74 -7.90
CA PHE A 75 40.54 9.28 -8.58
C PHE A 75 41.64 8.23 -8.82
N MET A 76 41.72 7.18 -7.99
CA MET A 76 42.71 6.10 -8.20
C MET A 76 42.25 5.03 -9.20
N ALA A 77 40.95 4.93 -9.51
CA ALA A 77 40.43 3.95 -10.47
C ALA A 77 40.76 4.29 -11.94
N ASP A 78 41.03 5.56 -12.25
CA ASP A 78 41.37 6.05 -13.59
C ASP A 78 42.86 5.84 -13.96
N MET A 79 43.71 5.50 -12.98
CA MET A 79 45.15 5.25 -13.18
C MET A 79 45.55 3.76 -13.22
N GLY A 80 44.67 2.88 -13.73
CA GLY A 80 45.09 1.57 -14.26
C GLY A 80 45.76 0.60 -13.28
N MET A 81 45.57 0.76 -11.95
CA MET A 81 46.17 -0.12 -10.93
C MET A 81 45.12 -0.52 -9.88
N GLY A 82 44.52 -1.70 -10.07
CA GLY A 82 43.61 -2.32 -9.09
C GLY A 82 43.39 -3.81 -9.40
N SER A 83 44.31 -4.68 -8.99
CA SER A 83 44.21 -5.55 -7.80
C SER A 83 43.04 -6.54 -7.88
N ALA A 84 43.31 -7.85 -7.85
CA ALA A 84 42.32 -8.93 -7.98
C ALA A 84 41.06 -8.80 -7.10
N LYS A 85 41.12 -8.01 -6.03
CA LYS A 85 39.98 -7.65 -5.16
C LYS A 85 38.88 -6.88 -5.89
N THR A 86 39.21 -5.93 -6.77
CA THR A 86 38.23 -5.17 -7.57
C THR A 86 37.58 -6.04 -8.66
N ALA A 87 38.30 -7.01 -9.20
CA ALA A 87 37.75 -7.99 -10.16
C ALA A 87 36.75 -8.93 -9.47
N LYS A 88 37.12 -9.50 -8.31
CA LYS A 88 36.23 -10.37 -7.52
C LYS A 88 34.97 -9.64 -7.07
N PHE A 89 35.08 -8.38 -6.65
CA PHE A 89 33.94 -7.54 -6.28
C PHE A 89 32.93 -7.41 -7.43
N ARG A 90 33.40 -7.08 -8.64
CA ARG A 90 32.55 -6.94 -9.83
C ARG A 90 31.91 -8.26 -10.25
N GLU A 91 32.63 -9.37 -10.12
CA GLU A 91 32.12 -10.70 -10.42
C GLU A 91 30.97 -11.09 -9.49
N VAL A 92 31.15 -10.92 -8.17
CA VAL A 92 30.09 -11.20 -7.18
C VAL A 92 28.88 -10.27 -7.42
N GLN A 93 29.10 -8.98 -7.67
CA GLN A 93 28.03 -8.04 -7.98
C GLN A 93 27.25 -8.45 -9.23
N LYS A 94 27.95 -8.89 -10.30
CA LYS A 94 27.31 -9.37 -11.53
C LYS A 94 26.50 -10.64 -11.30
N THR A 95 27.01 -11.58 -10.51
CA THR A 95 26.29 -12.81 -10.17
C THR A 95 25.03 -12.51 -9.35
N VAL A 96 25.14 -11.67 -8.32
CA VAL A 96 24.00 -11.29 -7.48
C VAL A 96 22.93 -10.56 -8.29
N THR A 97 23.32 -9.57 -9.10
CA THR A 97 22.36 -8.85 -9.97
C THR A 97 21.72 -9.76 -11.02
N GLY A 98 22.46 -10.72 -11.58
CA GLY A 98 21.91 -11.75 -12.47
C GLY A 98 20.86 -12.62 -11.80
N LEU A 99 21.14 -13.11 -10.58
CA LEU A 99 20.18 -13.91 -9.80
C LEU A 99 18.91 -13.13 -9.46
N ILE A 100 19.05 -11.87 -9.04
CA ILE A 100 17.89 -11.01 -8.74
C ILE A 100 17.09 -10.71 -10.02
N HIS A 101 17.75 -10.45 -11.14
CA HIS A 101 17.09 -10.25 -12.42
C HIS A 101 16.27 -11.49 -12.84
N ASP A 102 16.85 -12.69 -12.71
CA ASP A 102 16.16 -13.94 -13.03
C ASP A 102 14.99 -14.20 -12.07
N LEU A 103 15.13 -13.84 -10.80
CA LEU A 103 14.08 -13.91 -9.80
C LEU A 103 12.86 -13.05 -10.18
N VAL A 104 13.12 -11.81 -10.58
CA VAL A 104 12.08 -10.87 -10.98
C VAL A 104 11.45 -11.24 -12.33
N ARG A 105 12.19 -11.94 -13.19
CA ARG A 105 11.68 -12.46 -14.47
C ARG A 105 10.79 -13.68 -14.29
N ASN A 106 11.12 -14.57 -13.36
CA ASN A 106 10.46 -15.87 -13.16
C ASN A 106 9.57 -15.87 -11.91
N GLN A 107 8.64 -14.93 -11.82
CA GLN A 107 7.69 -14.83 -10.70
C GLN A 107 6.55 -15.85 -10.85
N THR A 108 6.83 -17.13 -10.58
CA THR A 108 5.80 -18.16 -10.48
C THR A 108 5.30 -18.32 -9.04
N ILE A 109 4.00 -18.59 -8.88
CA ILE A 109 3.27 -18.64 -7.60
C ILE A 109 3.90 -19.63 -6.59
N ASP A 110 4.53 -20.70 -7.07
CA ASP A 110 5.19 -21.73 -6.25
C ASP A 110 6.59 -21.35 -5.74
N SER A 111 7.14 -20.21 -6.16
CA SER A 111 8.55 -19.84 -5.92
C SER A 111 8.78 -18.97 -4.68
N ASN A 112 7.75 -18.62 -3.91
CA ASN A 112 7.86 -17.61 -2.85
C ASN A 112 8.84 -17.98 -1.72
N ALA A 113 8.85 -19.23 -1.25
CA ALA A 113 9.84 -19.68 -0.26
C ALA A 113 11.26 -19.77 -0.84
N ALA A 114 11.39 -20.11 -2.12
CA ALA A 114 12.67 -20.12 -2.82
C ALA A 114 13.22 -18.70 -3.03
N CYS A 115 12.35 -17.70 -3.22
CA CYS A 115 12.75 -16.30 -3.39
C CYS A 115 13.47 -15.76 -2.17
N ALA A 116 12.93 -15.99 -0.97
CA ALA A 116 13.55 -15.57 0.28
C ALA A 116 14.93 -16.23 0.48
N GLY A 117 15.04 -17.55 0.23
CA GLY A 117 16.30 -18.27 0.35
C GLY A 117 17.38 -17.81 -0.63
N ILE A 118 17.01 -17.43 -1.86
CA ILE A 118 17.93 -16.85 -2.85
C ILE A 118 18.40 -15.46 -2.38
N LEU A 119 17.50 -14.61 -1.88
CA LEU A 119 17.84 -13.29 -1.37
C LEU A 119 18.73 -13.37 -0.13
N ASP A 120 18.47 -14.32 0.78
CA ASP A 120 19.34 -14.62 1.92
C ASP A 120 20.75 -14.99 1.46
N SER A 121 20.85 -15.92 0.51
CA SER A 121 22.14 -16.35 -0.05
C SER A 121 22.89 -15.19 -0.71
N CYS A 122 22.17 -14.33 -1.44
CA CYS A 122 22.74 -13.11 -2.04
C CYS A 122 23.20 -12.12 -0.97
N SER A 123 22.44 -11.96 0.12
CA SER A 123 22.78 -11.06 1.21
C SER A 123 24.05 -11.52 1.93
N GLU A 124 24.21 -12.83 2.15
CA GLU A 124 25.40 -13.41 2.77
C GLU A 124 26.62 -13.28 1.85
N ALA A 125 26.47 -13.57 0.56
CA ALA A 125 27.53 -13.37 -0.43
C ALA A 125 27.96 -11.90 -0.53
N CYS A 126 27.01 -10.96 -0.48
CA CYS A 126 27.29 -9.53 -0.43
C CYS A 126 28.06 -9.15 0.84
N ALA A 127 27.62 -9.61 2.00
CA ALA A 127 28.28 -9.34 3.28
C ALA A 127 29.73 -9.86 3.31
N GLN A 128 29.99 -11.07 2.80
CA GLN A 128 31.32 -11.67 2.74
C GLN A 128 32.29 -10.92 1.81
N ASN A 129 31.78 -10.17 0.83
CA ASN A 129 32.58 -9.45 -0.16
C ASN A 129 32.52 -7.92 0.02
N GLY A 130 31.94 -7.43 1.11
CA GLY A 130 31.84 -6.00 1.42
C GLY A 130 30.88 -5.22 0.51
N ILE A 131 29.93 -5.89 -0.14
CA ILE A 131 28.90 -5.27 -0.98
C ILE A 131 27.71 -4.90 -0.10
N ASN A 132 27.25 -3.65 -0.21
CA ASN A 132 26.05 -3.20 0.47
C ASN A 132 24.81 -3.60 -0.35
N MET A 133 24.12 -4.65 0.10
CA MET A 133 22.93 -5.21 -0.56
C MET A 133 21.79 -4.17 -0.71
N PRO A 134 21.41 -3.39 0.32
CA PRO A 134 20.45 -2.29 0.16
C PRO A 134 20.82 -1.31 -0.96
N THR A 135 22.08 -0.89 -1.04
CA THR A 135 22.53 0.03 -2.10
C THR A 135 22.42 -0.62 -3.48
N LEU A 136 22.73 -1.92 -3.59
CA LEU A 136 22.66 -2.66 -4.85
C LEU A 136 21.22 -2.84 -5.34
N LEU A 137 20.29 -3.19 -4.44
CA LEU A 137 18.89 -3.39 -4.78
C LEU A 137 18.16 -2.11 -5.19
N GLN A 138 18.67 -0.95 -4.79
CA GLN A 138 18.11 0.35 -5.13
C GLN A 138 18.73 0.95 -6.41
N GLN A 139 19.67 0.26 -7.07
CA GLN A 139 20.24 0.72 -8.33
C GLN A 139 19.35 0.35 -9.52
N PRO A 140 19.18 1.27 -10.50
CA PRO A 140 18.38 1.03 -11.70
C PRO A 140 19.13 0.20 -12.75
N TYR A 141 19.47 -1.05 -12.45
CA TYR A 141 20.29 -1.88 -13.35
C TYR A 141 19.48 -2.74 -14.33
N ILE A 142 18.15 -2.81 -14.19
CA ILE A 142 17.27 -3.57 -15.10
C ILE A 142 16.51 -2.55 -15.95
N GLU A 143 16.94 -2.37 -17.20
CA GLU A 143 16.26 -1.48 -18.17
C GLU A 143 16.02 -0.05 -17.63
N GLY A 144 16.91 0.45 -16.77
CA GLY A 144 16.80 1.79 -16.18
C GLY A 144 15.86 1.90 -14.97
N HIS A 145 15.33 0.78 -14.47
CA HIS A 145 14.48 0.71 -13.28
C HIS A 145 15.04 -0.24 -12.22
N THR A 146 14.54 -0.12 -11.00
CA THR A 146 14.93 -0.97 -9.88
C THR A 146 14.32 -2.38 -9.99
N PRO A 147 14.92 -3.40 -9.37
CA PRO A 147 14.31 -4.72 -9.20
C PRO A 147 12.91 -4.67 -8.56
N LEU A 148 12.69 -3.73 -7.63
CA LEU A 148 11.39 -3.52 -7.00
C LEU A 148 10.33 -3.05 -8.01
N TYR A 149 10.67 -2.15 -8.93
CA TYR A 149 9.77 -1.73 -10.00
C TYR A 149 9.32 -2.94 -10.85
N TRP A 150 10.29 -3.73 -11.32
CA TRP A 150 9.98 -4.88 -12.16
C TRP A 150 9.27 -6.00 -11.40
N ALA A 151 9.53 -6.14 -10.10
CA ALA A 151 8.80 -7.07 -9.24
C ALA A 151 7.30 -6.77 -9.25
N ILE A 152 6.94 -5.48 -9.20
CA ILE A 152 5.55 -5.03 -9.24
C ILE A 152 4.95 -5.17 -10.65
N VAL A 153 5.68 -4.75 -11.69
CA VAL A 153 5.17 -4.74 -13.08
C VAL A 153 4.97 -6.15 -13.65
N LYS A 154 5.90 -7.08 -13.37
CA LYS A 154 5.85 -8.46 -13.90
C LYS A 154 5.03 -9.40 -13.01
N ARG A 155 4.38 -8.87 -11.97
CA ARG A 155 3.58 -9.67 -11.06
C ARG A 155 2.44 -10.35 -11.84
N PRO A 156 2.22 -11.66 -11.67
CA PRO A 156 1.03 -12.31 -12.22
C PRO A 156 -0.22 -11.69 -11.58
N ALA A 157 -1.20 -11.32 -12.39
CA ALA A 157 -2.49 -10.89 -11.88
C ALA A 157 -3.17 -12.09 -11.21
N ASP A 158 -3.19 -12.13 -9.89
CA ASP A 158 -3.87 -13.19 -9.15
C ASP A 158 -5.39 -12.96 -9.26
N PRO A 159 -6.17 -13.89 -9.84
CA PRO A 159 -7.61 -13.74 -9.98
C PRO A 159 -8.33 -13.70 -8.62
N SER A 160 -7.70 -14.14 -7.52
CA SER A 160 -8.29 -14.13 -6.17
C SER A 160 -8.24 -12.75 -5.49
N GLU A 161 -7.41 -11.81 -5.97
CA GLU A 161 -7.33 -10.44 -5.43
C GLU A 161 -8.54 -9.57 -5.81
N THR A 162 -9.40 -10.03 -6.74
CA THR A 162 -10.52 -9.22 -7.25
C THR A 162 -11.79 -9.26 -6.39
N ASP A 163 -11.97 -10.26 -5.52
CA ASP A 163 -13.22 -10.40 -4.73
C ASP A 163 -13.04 -10.16 -3.22
N ASN A 164 -11.84 -10.32 -2.67
CA ASN A 164 -11.53 -9.99 -1.28
C ASN A 164 -10.09 -9.50 -1.22
N GLY A 165 -9.90 -8.17 -1.17
CA GLY A 165 -8.58 -7.54 -1.19
C GLY A 165 -7.56 -8.33 -0.38
N GLY A 166 -6.48 -8.77 -1.06
CA GLY A 166 -5.43 -9.57 -0.47
C GLY A 166 -5.00 -8.98 0.87
N THR A 167 -4.81 -9.81 1.88
CA THR A 167 -4.47 -9.30 3.22
C THR A 167 -2.98 -8.93 3.32
N GLU A 168 -2.14 -9.42 2.40
CA GLU A 168 -0.69 -9.37 2.55
C GLU A 168 0.03 -8.98 1.24
N LEU A 169 1.13 -8.24 1.37
CA LEU A 169 2.01 -7.89 0.25
C LEU A 169 2.56 -9.16 -0.43
N PRO A 170 2.74 -9.14 -1.77
CA PRO A 170 3.37 -10.25 -2.47
C PRO A 170 4.72 -10.61 -1.83
N PRO A 171 5.00 -11.89 -1.53
CA PRO A 171 6.17 -12.28 -0.76
C PRO A 171 7.51 -11.81 -1.35
N LEU A 172 7.63 -11.78 -2.68
CA LEU A 172 8.82 -11.26 -3.35
C LEU A 172 8.98 -9.75 -3.13
N VAL A 173 7.89 -8.97 -3.26
CA VAL A 173 7.92 -7.52 -3.03
C VAL A 173 8.26 -7.24 -1.57
N LEU A 174 7.66 -7.98 -0.63
CA LEU A 174 7.94 -7.88 0.80
C LEU A 174 9.41 -8.18 1.11
N ALA A 175 9.95 -9.30 0.58
CA ALA A 175 11.35 -9.66 0.79
C ALA A 175 12.29 -8.60 0.20
N LEU A 176 12.06 -8.15 -1.05
CA LEU A 176 12.88 -7.11 -1.66
C LEU A 176 12.81 -5.79 -0.88
N LEU A 177 11.66 -5.40 -0.33
CA LEU A 177 11.54 -4.22 0.53
C LEU A 177 12.39 -4.36 1.79
N ALA A 178 12.32 -5.51 2.46
CA ALA A 178 13.07 -5.77 3.69
C ALA A 178 14.59 -5.68 3.48
N TYR A 179 15.14 -6.24 2.40
CA TYR A 179 16.58 -6.12 2.09
C TYR A 179 16.97 -4.76 1.50
N SER A 180 16.01 -3.98 0.99
CA SER A 180 16.27 -2.65 0.41
C SER A 180 16.18 -1.52 1.43
N ALA A 181 15.61 -1.75 2.62
CA ALA A 181 15.46 -0.73 3.64
C ALA A 181 16.83 -0.23 4.16
N PRO A 182 17.00 1.09 4.39
CA PRO A 182 16.05 2.18 4.17
C PRO A 182 15.97 2.60 2.69
N LEU A 183 14.75 2.87 2.21
CA LEU A 183 14.52 3.27 0.81
C LEU A 183 14.93 4.73 0.56
N LYS A 184 15.67 4.96 -0.53
CA LYS A 184 15.94 6.27 -1.11
C LYS A 184 14.68 6.80 -1.77
N GLN A 185 14.56 8.13 -1.80
CA GLN A 185 13.44 8.81 -2.45
C GLN A 185 13.29 8.42 -3.94
N GLU A 186 14.40 8.21 -4.64
CA GLU A 186 14.39 7.76 -6.04
C GLU A 186 13.67 6.40 -6.19
N THR A 187 14.04 5.41 -5.38
CA THR A 187 13.42 4.08 -5.32
C THR A 187 11.94 4.16 -5.00
N VAL A 188 11.55 5.02 -4.05
CA VAL A 188 10.12 5.25 -3.72
C VAL A 188 9.36 5.77 -4.92
N THR A 189 9.95 6.73 -5.65
CA THR A 189 9.31 7.28 -6.83
C THR A 189 9.26 6.29 -8.00
N ASP A 190 10.16 5.30 -8.03
CA ASP A 190 10.17 4.20 -8.99
C ASP A 190 9.06 3.18 -8.65
N ILE A 191 8.92 2.82 -7.37
CA ILE A 191 7.81 1.98 -6.88
C ILE A 191 6.45 2.62 -7.22
N ARG A 192 6.31 3.94 -7.01
CA ARG A 192 5.08 4.67 -7.38
C ARG A 192 4.80 4.61 -8.87
N LEU A 193 5.83 4.72 -9.71
CA LEU A 193 5.71 4.56 -11.16
C LEU A 193 5.26 3.15 -11.54
N ALA A 194 5.80 2.12 -10.86
CA ALA A 194 5.39 0.74 -11.11
C ALA A 194 3.90 0.53 -10.82
N CYS A 195 3.42 1.02 -9.67
CA CYS A 195 2.00 0.95 -9.29
C CYS A 195 1.11 1.76 -10.25
N LEU A 196 1.61 2.90 -10.76
CA LEU A 196 0.92 3.71 -11.75
C LEU A 196 0.77 2.97 -13.09
N HIS A 197 1.82 2.24 -13.49
CA HIS A 197 1.84 1.48 -14.73
C HIS A 197 0.88 0.28 -14.69
N THR A 198 0.80 -0.42 -13.55
CA THR A 198 -0.15 -1.54 -13.35
C THR A 198 -1.55 -1.09 -12.99
N CYS A 199 -1.74 0.19 -12.62
CA CYS A 199 -2.99 0.73 -12.06
C CYS A 199 -3.48 -0.05 -10.82
N ASP A 200 -2.57 -0.63 -10.05
CA ASP A 200 -2.93 -1.42 -8.87
C ASP A 200 -3.03 -0.54 -7.63
N GLN A 201 -4.28 -0.17 -7.31
CA GLN A 201 -4.61 0.62 -6.13
C GLN A 201 -4.41 -0.15 -4.83
N TRP A 202 -4.70 -1.46 -4.80
CA TRP A 202 -4.60 -2.24 -3.56
C TRP A 202 -3.14 -2.35 -3.13
N LEU A 203 -2.25 -2.74 -4.05
CA LEU A 203 -0.82 -2.86 -3.79
C LEU A 203 -0.22 -1.51 -3.38
N PHE A 204 -0.65 -0.42 -4.02
CA PHE A 204 -0.23 0.93 -3.64
C PHE A 204 -0.59 1.27 -2.19
N GLN A 205 -1.80 0.93 -1.73
CA GLN A 205 -2.19 1.14 -0.33
C GLN A 205 -1.42 0.23 0.64
N CYS A 206 -1.24 -1.05 0.29
CA CYS A 206 -0.47 -1.99 1.10
C CYS A 206 0.99 -1.53 1.27
N LEU A 207 1.62 -1.04 0.21
CA LEU A 207 2.96 -0.47 0.25
C LEU A 207 3.03 0.78 1.13
N ARG A 208 2.06 1.70 0.99
CA ARG A 208 2.01 2.94 1.79
C ARG A 208 1.91 2.68 3.29
N ASN A 209 1.20 1.61 3.67
CA ASN A 209 1.00 1.21 5.07
C ASN A 209 2.14 0.35 5.63
N HIS A 210 3.11 -0.05 4.80
CA HIS A 210 4.21 -0.90 5.23
C HIS A 210 5.27 -0.09 6.02
N PRO A 211 5.78 -0.59 7.17
CA PRO A 211 6.70 0.16 8.03
C PRO A 211 8.04 0.50 7.39
N ASP A 212 8.54 -0.35 6.48
CA ASP A 212 9.81 -0.12 5.77
C ASP A 212 9.65 0.76 4.52
N TYR A 213 8.40 1.06 4.13
CA TYR A 213 8.14 2.08 3.13
C TYR A 213 8.11 3.44 3.83
N PRO A 214 8.75 4.49 3.29
CA PRO A 214 8.71 5.79 3.92
C PRO A 214 7.26 6.27 3.94
N ALA A 215 6.65 6.15 5.11
CA ALA A 215 5.36 6.73 5.38
C ALA A 215 5.44 8.25 5.15
N LEU A 216 4.29 8.83 4.84
CA LEU A 216 4.06 10.27 4.92
C LEU A 216 4.76 10.91 6.14
N PRO A 217 5.15 12.19 6.05
CA PRO A 217 6.13 12.83 6.92
C PRO A 217 6.05 12.40 8.38
N HIS A 218 7.15 11.83 8.87
CA HIS A 218 7.39 11.30 10.22
C HIS A 218 6.92 12.19 11.40
N LYS A 219 6.65 13.48 11.14
CA LYS A 219 6.01 14.40 12.09
C LYS A 219 4.67 13.85 12.60
N ASP A 220 3.88 13.22 11.74
CA ASP A 220 2.53 12.78 12.10
C ASP A 220 2.57 11.59 13.07
N GLN A 221 3.44 10.60 12.81
CA GLN A 221 3.62 9.43 13.71
C GLN A 221 4.14 9.83 15.10
N LEU A 222 5.04 10.81 15.17
CA LEU A 222 5.61 11.25 16.44
C LEU A 222 4.64 12.10 17.27
N LEU A 223 3.79 12.90 16.60
CA LEU A 223 2.84 13.78 17.27
C LEU A 223 1.52 13.09 17.66
N LEU A 224 1.12 12.03 16.94
CA LEU A 224 -0.18 11.38 17.14
C LEU A 224 -0.16 10.15 18.08
N GLY A 225 1.04 9.65 18.41
CA GLY A 225 1.23 8.43 19.19
C GLY A 225 1.19 7.17 18.32
N VAL A 226 1.77 6.07 18.83
CA VAL A 226 2.20 4.87 18.08
C VAL A 226 1.07 4.03 17.44
N LEU A 227 -0.21 4.42 17.52
CA LEU A 227 -1.34 3.60 17.08
C LEU A 227 -2.44 4.39 16.35
N VAL A 228 -2.08 5.24 15.38
CA VAL A 228 -3.09 5.79 14.45
C VAL A 228 -3.54 4.67 13.51
N PRO A 229 -4.83 4.30 13.46
CA PRO A 229 -5.31 3.31 12.50
C PRO A 229 -5.04 3.77 11.06
N PRO A 230 -4.73 2.84 10.13
CA PRO A 230 -4.47 3.21 8.74
C PRO A 230 -5.73 3.78 8.08
N ASP A 231 -5.53 4.75 7.19
CA ASP A 231 -6.60 5.28 6.35
C ASP A 231 -7.08 4.20 5.36
N THR A 232 -8.37 4.20 5.06
CA THR A 232 -8.94 3.23 4.11
C THR A 232 -9.36 3.93 2.83
N VAL A 233 -9.08 3.29 1.70
CA VAL A 233 -9.48 3.74 0.36
C VAL A 233 -10.00 2.57 -0.42
N ARG A 234 -11.19 2.71 -0.99
CA ARG A 234 -11.80 1.75 -1.91
C ARG A 234 -12.18 2.47 -3.19
N LEU A 235 -11.80 1.89 -4.32
CA LEU A 235 -12.06 2.44 -5.63
C LEU A 235 -13.11 1.59 -6.33
N ASP A 236 -14.15 2.23 -6.82
CA ASP A 236 -15.16 1.63 -7.69
C ASP A 236 -15.00 2.25 -9.08
N VAL A 237 -14.33 1.50 -9.97
CA VAL A 237 -14.08 1.91 -11.36
C VAL A 237 -15.07 1.18 -12.26
N PRO A 238 -15.98 1.89 -12.94
CA PRO A 238 -16.88 1.26 -13.90
C PRO A 238 -16.09 0.71 -15.10
N MET A 239 -16.57 -0.36 -15.72
CA MET A 239 -15.95 -0.94 -16.94
C MET A 239 -15.88 0.05 -18.12
N ARG A 240 -16.66 1.13 -18.09
CA ARG A 240 -16.66 2.15 -19.14
C ARG A 240 -15.66 3.24 -18.79
N HIS A 241 -14.68 3.45 -19.67
CA HIS A 241 -13.64 4.48 -19.50
C HIS A 241 -14.13 5.93 -19.41
N ASP A 242 -15.37 6.21 -19.80
CA ASP A 242 -15.98 7.55 -19.78
C ASP A 242 -17.00 7.72 -18.62
N ALA A 243 -17.19 6.67 -17.82
CA ALA A 243 -18.09 6.74 -16.68
C ALA A 243 -17.34 7.32 -15.45
N PRO A 244 -18.04 8.08 -14.59
CA PRO A 244 -17.45 8.58 -13.37
C PRO A 244 -17.02 7.42 -12.48
N PHE A 245 -15.85 7.52 -11.87
CA PHE A 245 -15.39 6.56 -10.87
C PHE A 245 -15.61 7.11 -9.47
N THR A 246 -15.80 6.21 -8.51
CA THR A 246 -16.08 6.58 -7.12
C THR A 246 -14.98 6.10 -6.20
N VAL A 247 -14.51 6.98 -5.33
CA VAL A 247 -13.52 6.70 -4.29
C VAL A 247 -14.23 6.78 -2.95
N THR A 248 -14.37 5.66 -2.27
CA THR A 248 -14.83 5.64 -0.87
C THR A 248 -13.60 5.72 0.03
N PHE A 249 -13.58 6.64 0.98
CA PHE A 249 -12.45 6.84 1.88
C PHE A 249 -12.89 6.93 3.34
N ALA A 250 -11.99 6.56 4.25
CA ALA A 250 -12.13 6.84 5.66
C ALA A 250 -10.80 7.29 6.27
N PHE A 251 -10.83 8.44 6.94
CA PHE A 251 -9.70 8.98 7.69
C PHE A 251 -9.86 8.69 9.18
N ALA A 252 -8.99 7.85 9.74
CA ALA A 252 -8.98 7.61 11.18
C ALA A 252 -8.43 8.83 11.93
N ASP A 253 -8.95 9.09 13.13
CA ASP A 253 -8.53 10.21 13.99
C ASP A 253 -8.53 11.57 13.27
N PHE A 254 -9.42 11.78 12.31
CA PHE A 254 -9.36 12.89 11.34
C PHE A 254 -9.18 14.26 12.02
N GLN A 255 -10.03 14.59 13.00
CA GLN A 255 -9.96 15.89 13.69
C GLN A 255 -8.70 16.05 14.52
N LYS A 256 -8.21 14.97 15.16
CA LYS A 256 -6.97 14.98 15.94
C LYS A 256 -5.78 15.21 15.01
N ARG A 257 -5.73 14.50 13.89
CA ARG A 257 -4.70 14.67 12.85
C ARG A 257 -4.70 16.08 12.32
N LEU A 258 -5.86 16.55 11.84
CA LEU A 258 -5.97 17.88 11.26
C LEU A 258 -5.56 18.99 12.24
N ARG A 259 -5.88 18.88 13.54
CA ARG A 259 -5.44 19.88 14.55
C ARG A 259 -3.94 19.88 14.83
N VAL A 260 -3.27 18.75 14.64
CA VAL A 260 -1.86 18.55 14.98
C VAL A 260 -0.96 18.80 13.78
N THR A 261 -1.36 18.31 12.61
CA THR A 261 -0.59 18.35 11.37
C THR A 261 -1.01 19.51 10.47
N HIS A 262 -2.18 20.09 10.74
CA HIS A 262 -2.84 21.11 9.92
C HIS A 262 -3.22 20.64 8.50
N GLU A 263 -2.96 19.37 8.21
CA GLU A 263 -3.22 18.76 6.92
C GLU A 263 -3.29 17.22 7.01
N VAL A 264 -4.34 16.64 6.44
CA VAL A 264 -4.54 15.19 6.33
C VAL A 264 -4.62 14.84 4.85
N ARG A 265 -3.79 13.90 4.39
CA ARG A 265 -3.67 13.55 2.97
C ARG A 265 -3.89 12.07 2.69
N LEU A 266 -4.50 11.79 1.57
CA LEU A 266 -4.76 10.47 1.05
C LEU A 266 -4.42 10.41 -0.43
N ASP A 267 -3.63 9.41 -0.82
CA ASP A 267 -3.24 9.23 -2.20
C ASP A 267 -3.95 7.98 -2.73
N PHE A 268 -4.36 8.01 -4.00
CA PHE A 268 -4.95 6.86 -4.66
C PHE A 268 -4.65 6.86 -6.16
N ILE A 269 -4.67 5.68 -6.76
CA ILE A 269 -4.41 5.44 -8.18
C ILE A 269 -5.73 5.14 -8.88
N SER A 270 -6.01 5.86 -9.96
CA SER A 270 -7.16 5.61 -10.83
C SER A 270 -6.86 6.15 -12.22
N HIS A 271 -7.25 5.41 -13.27
CA HIS A 271 -7.05 5.78 -14.68
C HIS A 271 -5.60 6.19 -15.02
N SER A 272 -4.63 5.40 -14.54
CA SER A 272 -3.20 5.68 -14.72
C SER A 272 -2.79 7.08 -14.22
N ARG A 273 -3.42 7.56 -13.14
CA ARG A 273 -3.07 8.80 -12.44
C ARG A 273 -2.96 8.55 -10.94
N ILE A 274 -2.04 9.25 -10.30
CA ILE A 274 -2.00 9.35 -8.84
C ILE A 274 -2.70 10.64 -8.45
N TRP A 275 -3.78 10.47 -7.70
CA TRP A 275 -4.59 11.52 -7.12
C TRP A 275 -4.17 11.71 -5.67
N GLU A 276 -4.19 12.96 -5.21
CA GLU A 276 -4.04 13.30 -3.80
C GLU A 276 -5.29 14.07 -3.36
N LEU A 277 -6.00 13.49 -2.40
CA LEU A 277 -7.09 14.13 -1.67
C LEU A 277 -6.54 14.61 -0.34
N ALA A 278 -6.58 15.92 -0.10
CA ALA A 278 -6.12 16.52 1.12
C ALA A 278 -7.25 17.29 1.82
N PHE A 279 -7.17 17.36 3.14
CA PHE A 279 -7.95 18.24 3.98
C PHE A 279 -6.99 19.10 4.78
N ALA A 280 -7.16 20.41 4.79
CA ALA A 280 -6.28 21.31 5.56
C ALA A 280 -7.06 22.36 6.33
N ASP A 281 -6.44 22.84 7.40
CA ASP A 281 -6.86 24.03 8.10
C ASP A 281 -6.07 25.27 7.66
N TYR A 282 -6.64 26.43 8.00
CA TYR A 282 -6.11 27.77 7.71
C TYR A 282 -4.62 27.98 7.98
N THR A 283 -4.04 27.31 8.98
CA THR A 283 -2.64 27.59 9.37
C THR A 283 -1.62 27.10 8.36
N SER A 284 -2.05 26.27 7.40
CA SER A 284 -1.20 25.72 6.34
C SER A 284 -0.68 26.78 5.35
N GLY A 285 -1.23 28.01 5.35
CA GLY A 285 -0.75 29.17 4.57
C GLY A 285 -0.74 28.99 3.03
N SER A 286 -1.03 27.79 2.54
CA SER A 286 -0.78 27.35 1.17
C SER A 286 -2.06 27.17 0.34
N TRP A 287 -3.25 27.38 0.94
CA TRP A 287 -4.54 27.06 0.32
C TRP A 287 -5.40 28.28 -0.02
N GLY A 288 -5.00 29.50 0.38
CA GLY A 288 -5.72 30.74 0.05
C GLY A 288 -7.10 30.87 0.71
N ILE A 289 -7.27 30.27 1.90
CA ILE A 289 -8.53 30.21 2.65
C ILE A 289 -8.51 31.21 3.83
N SER A 290 -9.69 31.70 4.25
CA SER A 290 -9.82 32.64 5.36
C SER A 290 -9.60 31.98 6.73
N ALA A 291 -9.25 32.78 7.74
CA ALA A 291 -9.01 32.32 9.10
C ALA A 291 -10.19 31.53 9.68
N GLY A 292 -9.90 30.32 10.19
CA GLY A 292 -10.90 29.45 10.82
C GLY A 292 -11.65 28.51 9.88
N GLN A 293 -11.42 28.58 8.56
CA GLN A 293 -12.07 27.71 7.60
C GLN A 293 -11.19 26.50 7.24
N TRP A 294 -11.82 25.36 7.02
CA TRP A 294 -11.16 24.15 6.49
C TRP A 294 -11.51 24.00 5.01
N ALA A 295 -10.70 23.26 4.27
CA ALA A 295 -11.05 22.89 2.90
C ALA A 295 -10.63 21.47 2.56
N ALA A 296 -11.32 20.92 1.57
CA ALA A 296 -10.90 19.75 0.83
C ALA A 296 -10.21 20.19 -0.46
N ARG A 297 -9.13 19.50 -0.82
CA ARG A 297 -8.36 19.73 -2.03
C ARG A 297 -8.14 18.43 -2.77
N LEU A 298 -8.29 18.49 -4.09
CA LEU A 298 -7.96 17.39 -5.00
C LEU A 298 -6.86 17.86 -5.94
N THR A 299 -5.72 17.16 -5.94
CA THR A 299 -4.58 17.44 -6.81
C THR A 299 -4.13 16.22 -7.58
N LEU A 300 -3.34 16.47 -8.62
CA LEU A 300 -2.71 15.45 -9.43
C LEU A 300 -1.20 15.42 -9.14
N SER A 301 -0.64 14.23 -8.86
CA SER A 301 0.78 14.08 -8.55
C SER A 301 1.69 14.34 -9.77
N ASP A 302 2.94 14.72 -9.53
CA ASP A 302 3.90 15.21 -10.54
C ASP A 302 4.19 14.27 -11.71
N LYS A 303 4.00 12.96 -11.52
CA LYS A 303 4.23 11.95 -12.57
C LYS A 303 2.97 11.55 -13.33
N SER A 304 1.84 12.21 -13.06
CA SER A 304 0.55 11.85 -13.65
C SER A 304 0.26 12.70 -14.91
N PRO A 305 -0.27 12.11 -15.99
CA PRO A 305 -0.66 12.88 -17.16
C PRO A 305 -1.85 13.82 -16.88
N GLN A 306 -1.94 14.94 -17.60
CA GLN A 306 -2.96 15.98 -17.39
C GLN A 306 -4.41 15.46 -17.50
N ALA A 307 -5.33 16.04 -16.74
CA ALA A 307 -6.72 15.60 -16.69
C ALA A 307 -7.71 16.78 -16.72
N ARG A 308 -8.65 16.77 -17.67
CA ARG A 308 -9.83 17.64 -17.63
C ARG A 308 -10.91 16.94 -16.82
N ILE A 309 -11.55 17.65 -15.89
CA ILE A 309 -12.54 17.06 -14.98
C ILE A 309 -13.91 17.70 -15.22
N ALA A 310 -14.92 16.86 -15.39
CA ALA A 310 -16.34 17.23 -15.44
C ALA A 310 -16.96 17.17 -14.05
N GLY A 311 -16.48 18.00 -13.13
CA GLY A 311 -16.97 17.95 -11.75
C GLY A 311 -16.40 16.77 -10.96
N ALA A 312 -16.15 17.06 -9.69
CA ALA A 312 -15.79 16.15 -8.65
C ALA A 312 -16.71 16.44 -7.48
N LEU A 313 -17.36 15.42 -6.96
CA LEU A 313 -18.32 15.53 -5.87
C LEU A 313 -17.76 14.81 -4.66
N ILE A 314 -17.49 15.54 -3.59
CA ILE A 314 -17.19 14.93 -2.29
C ILE A 314 -18.46 14.93 -1.47
N THR A 315 -18.94 13.73 -1.15
CA THR A 315 -20.08 13.49 -0.27
C THR A 315 -19.56 12.95 1.05
N ILE A 316 -19.77 13.67 2.15
CA ILE A 316 -19.38 13.23 3.49
C ILE A 316 -20.62 12.70 4.20
N GLU A 317 -20.53 11.46 4.66
CA GLU A 317 -21.65 10.75 5.26
C GLU A 317 -21.83 11.15 6.74
N PRO A 318 -23.05 11.51 7.17
CA PRO A 318 -23.35 11.76 8.57
C PRO A 318 -23.42 10.44 9.35
N GLN A 319 -23.20 10.50 10.66
CA GLN A 319 -23.16 9.30 11.51
C GLN A 319 -24.54 8.78 11.93
N THR A 320 -25.54 9.66 11.95
CA THR A 320 -26.89 9.27 12.35
C THR A 320 -27.76 9.23 11.10
N ASP A 321 -28.32 8.05 10.82
CA ASP A 321 -29.36 7.82 9.80
C ASP A 321 -30.71 8.44 10.19
N THR A 322 -30.72 9.47 11.04
CA THR A 322 -31.91 10.28 11.24
C THR A 322 -32.28 10.90 9.90
N GLU A 323 -33.55 10.83 9.49
CA GLU A 323 -34.03 11.33 8.19
C GLU A 323 -33.69 12.80 7.93
N ASP A 324 -33.36 13.55 8.98
CA ASP A 324 -32.94 14.95 8.92
C ASP A 324 -31.47 15.19 8.53
N ASN A 325 -30.60 14.18 8.63
CA ASN A 325 -29.17 14.32 8.39
C ASN A 325 -28.81 14.04 6.92
N LYS A 326 -28.76 15.12 6.13
CA LYS A 326 -28.30 15.06 4.74
C LYS A 326 -26.78 14.97 4.67
N PRO A 327 -26.23 14.20 3.72
CA PRO A 327 -24.79 14.20 3.50
C PRO A 327 -24.30 15.59 3.08
N LEU A 328 -23.10 15.94 3.52
CA LEU A 328 -22.47 17.18 3.09
C LEU A 328 -21.90 16.97 1.69
N VAL A 329 -22.34 17.79 0.74
CA VAL A 329 -21.94 17.70 -0.66
C VAL A 329 -21.06 18.89 -1.01
N LEU A 330 -19.83 18.60 -1.46
CA LEU A 330 -18.85 19.59 -1.91
C LEU A 330 -18.59 19.39 -3.39
N GLU A 331 -18.89 20.41 -4.20
CA GLU A 331 -18.63 20.39 -5.64
C GLU A 331 -17.29 21.05 -5.96
N MET A 332 -16.49 20.37 -6.75
CA MET A 332 -15.19 20.81 -7.23
C MET A 332 -15.18 20.67 -8.75
N SER A 333 -14.83 21.69 -9.52
CA SER A 333 -14.79 21.56 -10.99
C SER A 333 -13.64 22.36 -11.58
N GLY A 334 -13.03 21.85 -12.66
CA GLY A 334 -11.93 22.53 -13.35
C GLY A 334 -11.04 21.62 -14.18
N GLN A 335 -9.88 22.14 -14.56
CA GLN A 335 -8.85 21.41 -15.29
C GLN A 335 -7.62 21.22 -14.40
N LEU A 336 -7.20 19.97 -14.22
CA LEU A 336 -6.02 19.64 -13.44
C LEU A 336 -4.82 19.37 -14.35
N TYR A 337 -3.76 20.10 -14.07
CA TYR A 337 -2.41 19.89 -14.58
C TYR A 337 -1.56 19.36 -13.42
N VAL A 338 -0.39 18.80 -13.72
CA VAL A 338 0.61 18.45 -12.70
C VAL A 338 0.88 19.67 -11.80
N GLY A 339 0.62 19.53 -10.50
CA GLY A 339 0.76 20.61 -9.51
C GLY A 339 -0.44 21.56 -9.37
N ASN A 340 -1.49 21.42 -10.18
CA ASN A 340 -2.73 22.18 -10.01
C ASN A 340 -3.66 21.52 -8.99
N GLN A 341 -4.59 22.31 -8.45
CA GLN A 341 -5.50 21.89 -7.40
C GLN A 341 -6.93 22.36 -7.64
N LEU A 342 -7.90 21.54 -7.26
CA LEU A 342 -9.30 21.92 -7.06
C LEU A 342 -9.54 22.03 -5.56
N ASN A 343 -10.26 23.07 -5.12
CA ASN A 343 -10.54 23.31 -3.70
C ASN A 343 -12.05 23.43 -3.48
N ALA A 344 -12.52 22.94 -2.33
CA ALA A 344 -13.86 23.20 -1.82
C ALA A 344 -13.79 23.54 -0.33
N ALA A 345 -14.47 24.60 0.09
CA ALA A 345 -14.54 25.00 1.49
C ALA A 345 -15.43 24.03 2.28
N LEU A 346 -15.00 23.68 3.49
CA LEU A 346 -15.77 22.88 4.43
C LEU A 346 -16.57 23.81 5.36
N PRO A 347 -17.76 23.38 5.80
CA PRO A 347 -18.55 24.14 6.77
C PRO A 347 -17.86 24.20 8.15
N ASP A 348 -18.15 25.26 8.90
CA ASP A 348 -17.63 25.48 10.26
C ASP A 348 -18.03 24.38 11.26
N THR A 349 -19.03 23.55 10.93
CA THR A 349 -19.47 22.39 11.75
C THR A 349 -18.33 21.43 12.06
N PHE A 350 -17.30 21.40 11.21
CA PHE A 350 -16.13 20.57 11.38
C PHE A 350 -15.19 21.02 12.52
N LEU A 351 -15.28 22.29 12.94
CA LEU A 351 -14.46 22.85 14.02
C LEU A 351 -14.87 22.33 15.40
N TYR A 352 -16.15 21.96 15.56
CA TYR A 352 -16.73 21.61 16.85
C TYR A 352 -16.48 20.15 17.24
N GLN A 353 -16.45 19.86 18.54
CA GLN A 353 -16.27 18.50 19.08
C GLN A 353 -17.44 17.56 18.73
N HIS A 354 -18.64 18.10 18.52
CA HIS A 354 -19.84 17.35 18.14
C HIS A 354 -20.08 17.47 16.63
N ASN A 355 -19.14 16.96 15.84
CA ASN A 355 -19.27 16.94 14.39
C ASN A 355 -20.19 15.78 13.96
N PRO A 356 -21.36 16.03 13.34
CA PRO A 356 -22.28 14.98 12.90
C PRO A 356 -21.71 14.07 11.80
N PHE A 357 -20.60 14.47 11.17
CA PHE A 357 -19.91 13.74 10.11
C PHE A 357 -18.74 12.86 10.61
N LEU A 358 -18.38 12.96 11.89
CA LEU A 358 -17.32 12.14 12.49
C LEU A 358 -17.91 11.03 13.32
N ALA A 359 -17.47 9.80 13.08
CA ALA A 359 -17.82 8.64 13.87
C ALA A 359 -17.35 8.78 15.32
N ALA A 360 -17.91 7.94 16.20
CA ALA A 360 -17.60 7.95 17.63
C ALA A 360 -16.10 7.69 17.91
N ASP A 361 -15.41 7.02 16.98
CA ASP A 361 -13.96 6.77 16.97
C ASP A 361 -13.15 7.93 16.35
N GLY A 362 -13.80 9.03 15.96
CA GLY A 362 -13.17 10.18 15.30
C GLY A 362 -12.93 9.99 13.79
N THR A 363 -13.46 8.92 13.19
CA THR A 363 -13.27 8.63 11.76
C THR A 363 -14.16 9.49 10.88
N LEU A 364 -13.58 10.13 9.87
CA LEU A 364 -14.31 10.82 8.80
C LEU A 364 -14.53 9.86 7.63
N ARG A 365 -15.78 9.70 7.18
CA ARG A 365 -16.12 8.86 6.01
C ARG A 365 -16.69 9.70 4.88
N GLY A 366 -16.29 9.39 3.66
CA GLY A 366 -16.81 10.08 2.50
C GLY A 366 -16.65 9.31 1.20
N LYS A 367 -17.32 9.84 0.18
CA LYS A 367 -17.31 9.35 -1.20
C LYS A 367 -16.94 10.50 -2.12
N LEU A 368 -15.92 10.30 -2.93
CA LEU A 368 -15.47 11.23 -3.96
C LEU A 368 -15.82 10.64 -5.33
N THR A 369 -16.73 11.26 -6.05
CA THR A 369 -17.08 10.90 -7.43
C THR A 369 -16.33 11.81 -8.39
N ILE A 370 -15.58 11.25 -9.34
CA ILE A 370 -14.80 12.03 -10.31
C ILE A 370 -15.23 11.62 -11.72
N GLN A 371 -15.59 12.59 -12.54
CA GLN A 371 -15.82 12.38 -13.97
C GLN A 371 -14.68 13.00 -14.77
N LEU A 372 -13.98 12.19 -15.56
CA LEU A 372 -12.95 12.66 -16.48
C LEU A 372 -13.61 13.10 -17.79
N LYS A 373 -13.16 14.23 -18.37
CA LYS A 373 -13.46 14.58 -19.76
C LYS A 373 -12.26 14.18 -20.60
N VAL A 374 -12.48 13.23 -21.50
CA VAL A 374 -11.50 12.86 -22.53
C VAL A 374 -11.40 13.98 -23.57
#